data_AF-X0XF71-F1
#
_entry.id   AF-X0XF71-F1
#
_cell.length_a   1.000
_cell.length_b   1.000
_cell.length_c   1.000
_cell.angle_alpha   90.00
_cell.angle_beta   90.00
_cell.angle_gamma   90.00
#
_symmetry.space_group_name_H-M   'P 1'
#
loop_
_entity.id
_entity.type
_entity.pdbx_description
1 polymer ?
#
loop_
_entity_poly.entity_id
_entity_poly.type
_entity_poly.pdbx_seq_one_letter_code
_entity_poly.pdbx_strand_id
1 'polypeptide(L)'
;FPNMRRGSFKHGDYSPLQLGYFRPNPECSSSATPIEGLYLCGASLYPGALITGGPGYIAANKVAEDLGVKKWWTPPPHVQRYLETYMG
;
A
#
# COMPACT_ATOMS: atom_id res chain seq x y z
N PHE A 1 -18.84 11.54 7.44
CA PHE A 1 -17.88 12.48 8.06
C PHE A 1 -16.91 12.97 6.99
N PRO A 2 -16.66 14.28 6.85
CA PRO A 2 -15.67 14.78 5.88
C PRO A 2 -14.27 14.30 6.28
N ASN A 3 -13.57 13.64 5.35
CA ASN A 3 -12.15 13.32 5.51
C ASN A 3 -11.33 14.61 5.33
N MET A 4 -10.32 14.85 6.17
CA MET A 4 -9.30 15.88 5.95
C MET A 4 -9.80 17.33 5.75
N ARG A 5 -10.69 17.83 6.62
CA ARG A 5 -11.10 19.25 6.60
C ARG A 5 -9.92 20.26 6.67
N ARG A 6 -8.73 19.81 7.09
CA ARG A 6 -7.49 20.62 7.16
C ARG A 6 -6.32 20.02 6.37
N GLY A 7 -6.57 19.01 5.55
CA GLY A 7 -5.52 18.26 4.88
C GLY A 7 -4.69 17.40 5.83
N SER A 8 -3.91 16.50 5.24
CA SER A 8 -2.92 15.65 5.91
C SER A 8 -1.96 15.16 4.85
N PHE A 9 -0.66 15.17 5.14
CA PHE A 9 0.35 14.61 4.24
C PHE A 9 0.19 13.08 4.05
N LYS A 10 -0.61 12.42 4.90
CA LYS A 10 -0.92 10.98 4.83
C LYS A 10 -2.25 10.66 4.11
N HIS A 11 -2.92 11.66 3.54
CA HIS A 11 -4.20 11.47 2.82
C HIS A 11 -5.31 10.79 3.66
N GLY A 12 -5.39 11.16 4.93
CA GLY A 12 -6.45 10.76 5.85
C GLY A 12 -6.16 11.28 7.25
N ASP A 13 -7.13 11.15 8.15
CA ASP A 13 -6.81 11.13 9.57
C ASP A 13 -6.05 9.84 9.89
N TYR A 14 -4.98 9.91 10.70
CA TYR A 14 -4.21 8.72 11.10
C TYR A 14 -4.88 7.99 12.27
N SER A 15 -6.21 7.92 12.19
CA SER A 15 -7.07 7.18 13.11
C SER A 15 -7.28 5.78 12.55
N PRO A 16 -7.29 4.73 13.39
CA PRO A 16 -7.60 3.36 12.96
C PRO A 16 -8.93 3.26 12.19
N LEU A 17 -9.88 4.17 12.45
CA LEU A 17 -11.19 4.24 11.78
C LEU A 17 -11.14 4.82 10.35
N GLN A 18 -9.97 5.29 9.88
CA GLN A 18 -9.80 5.85 8.54
C GLN A 18 -8.61 5.25 7.78
N LEU A 19 -7.99 4.19 8.31
CA LEU A 19 -6.82 3.53 7.74
C LEU A 19 -7.14 2.11 7.27
N GLY A 20 -6.30 1.58 6.37
CA GLY A 20 -6.44 0.22 5.85
C GLY A 20 -7.80 -0.02 5.19
N TYR A 21 -8.51 -1.04 5.66
CA TYR A 21 -9.85 -1.39 5.18
C TYR A 21 -10.91 -0.32 5.50
N PHE A 22 -10.72 0.44 6.58
CA PHE A 22 -11.62 1.53 6.97
C PHE A 22 -11.38 2.83 6.19
N ARG A 23 -10.60 2.80 5.11
CA ARG A 23 -10.52 3.93 4.19
C ARG A 23 -11.91 4.22 3.60
N PRO A 24 -12.20 5.50 3.23
CA PRO A 24 -13.54 5.90 2.78
C PRO A 24 -14.11 5.09 1.61
N ASN A 25 -13.25 4.46 0.81
CA ASN A 25 -13.64 3.48 -0.19
C ASN A 25 -12.93 2.13 0.10
N PRO A 26 -13.67 1.10 0.54
CA PRO A 26 -13.14 -0.25 0.78
C PRO A 26 -12.53 -0.90 -0.47
N GLU A 27 -13.09 -0.64 -1.65
CA GLU A 27 -12.59 -1.20 -2.91
C GLU A 27 -11.23 -0.61 -3.31
N CYS A 28 -10.90 0.56 -2.78
CA CYS A 28 -9.59 1.19 -2.95
C CYS A 28 -8.67 1.01 -1.74
N SER A 29 -8.98 0.06 -0.84
CA SER A 29 -8.21 -0.18 0.40
C SER A 29 -6.86 -0.86 0.15
N SER A 30 -6.71 -1.55 -0.99
CA SER A 30 -5.46 -2.14 -1.49
C SER A 30 -4.73 -1.21 -2.47
N SER A 31 -3.58 -1.64 -3.00
CA SER A 31 -2.91 -0.94 -4.11
C SER A 31 -3.67 -1.03 -5.44
N ALA A 32 -4.55 -2.01 -5.63
CA ALA A 32 -5.42 -2.08 -6.80
C ALA A 32 -6.70 -1.27 -6.57
N THR A 33 -7.26 -0.73 -7.66
CA THR A 33 -8.54 -0.02 -7.66
C THR A 33 -9.59 -0.78 -8.47
N PRO A 34 -10.89 -0.42 -8.38
CA PRO A 34 -11.93 -0.95 -9.27
C PRO A 34 -11.72 -0.66 -10.75
N ILE A 35 -10.87 0.33 -11.09
CA ILE A 35 -10.53 0.65 -12.47
C ILE A 35 -9.37 -0.27 -12.88
N GLU A 36 -9.63 -1.12 -13.86
CA GLU A 36 -8.63 -2.04 -14.39
C GLU A 36 -7.37 -1.31 -14.86
N GLY A 37 -6.20 -1.83 -14.47
CA GLY A 37 -4.90 -1.24 -14.80
C GLY A 37 -4.53 0.02 -14.00
N LEU A 38 -5.41 0.52 -13.12
CA LEU A 38 -5.11 1.66 -12.25
C LEU A 38 -4.73 1.19 -10.84
N TYR A 39 -3.51 1.56 -10.44
CA TYR A 39 -2.92 1.22 -9.15
C TYR A 39 -2.51 2.46 -8.37
N LEU A 40 -2.59 2.37 -7.04
CA LEU A 40 -2.20 3.42 -6.12
C LEU A 40 -0.93 3.03 -5.36
N CYS A 41 0.01 3.98 -5.29
CA CYS A 41 1.32 3.81 -4.65
C CYS A 41 1.73 5.01 -3.77
N GLY A 42 0.77 5.87 -3.43
CA GLY A 42 1.03 7.12 -2.73
C GLY A 42 1.10 7.00 -1.21
N ALA A 43 1.31 8.14 -0.55
CA ALA A 43 1.29 8.29 0.91
C ALA A 43 -0.03 7.86 1.59
N SER A 44 -1.10 7.75 0.81
CA SER A 44 -2.44 7.30 1.19
C SER A 44 -2.56 5.78 1.34
N LEU A 45 -1.56 5.03 0.87
CA LEU A 45 -1.56 3.57 0.82
C LEU A 45 -0.69 3.01 1.93
N TYR A 46 -1.07 1.84 2.45
CA TYR A 46 -0.24 1.12 3.43
C TYR A 46 1.19 0.96 2.87
N PRO A 47 2.24 1.13 3.69
CA PRO A 47 2.24 1.41 5.13
C PRO A 47 2.13 2.90 5.52
N GLY A 48 1.82 3.77 4.57
CA GLY A 48 1.56 5.19 4.75
C GLY A 48 2.77 6.08 4.45
N ALA A 49 2.58 7.38 4.59
CA ALA A 49 3.67 8.35 4.41
C ALA A 49 4.80 8.14 5.44
N LEU A 50 6.00 8.61 5.08
CA LEU A 50 7.28 8.44 5.80
C LEU A 50 7.91 7.06 5.70
N ILE A 51 7.28 6.12 4.99
CA ILE A 51 7.90 4.85 4.62
C ILE A 51 8.21 4.93 3.13
N THR A 52 9.34 5.56 2.83
CA THR A 52 9.78 5.86 1.46
C THR A 52 9.89 4.56 0.65
N GLY A 53 9.21 4.52 -0.49
CA GLY A 53 9.22 3.36 -1.38
C GLY A 53 8.35 2.18 -0.93
N GLY A 54 7.82 2.16 0.30
CA GLY A 54 6.98 1.05 0.80
C GLY A 54 5.68 0.88 0.00
N PRO A 55 4.84 1.92 -0.11
CA PRO A 55 3.60 1.84 -0.89
C PRO A 55 3.85 1.54 -2.38
N GLY A 56 4.95 2.07 -2.93
CA GLY A 56 5.41 1.77 -4.29
C GLY A 56 5.81 0.32 -4.49
N TYR A 57 6.54 -0.26 -3.55
CA TYR A 57 6.93 -1.67 -3.59
C TYR A 57 5.70 -2.59 -3.56
N ILE A 58 4.72 -2.31 -2.70
CA ILE A 58 3.48 -3.10 -2.64
C ILE A 58 2.69 -2.98 -3.95
N ALA A 59 2.54 -1.77 -4.47
CA ALA A 59 1.86 -1.54 -5.75
C ALA A 59 2.55 -2.27 -6.91
N ALA A 60 3.88 -2.22 -7.00
CA ALA A 60 4.64 -2.91 -8.03
C ALA A 60 4.48 -4.43 -7.97
N ASN A 61 4.40 -5.02 -6.78
CA ASN A 61 4.10 -6.44 -6.63
C ASN A 61 2.70 -6.77 -7.14
N LYS A 62 1.70 -5.95 -6.80
CA LYS A 62 0.32 -6.14 -7.25
C LYS A 62 0.18 -6.02 -8.77
N VAL A 63 0.84 -5.04 -9.38
CA VAL A 63 0.94 -4.91 -10.85
C VAL A 63 1.55 -6.17 -11.46
N ALA A 64 2.66 -6.66 -10.89
CA ALA A 64 3.33 -7.84 -11.42
C ALA A 64 2.46 -9.11 -11.35
N GLU A 65 1.72 -9.27 -10.25
CA GLU A 65 0.78 -10.37 -10.03
C GLU A 65 -0.39 -10.32 -11.01
N ASP A 66 -1.03 -9.15 -11.17
CA ASP A 66 -2.17 -9.00 -12.06
C ASP A 66 -1.79 -9.17 -13.54
N LEU A 67 -0.59 -8.73 -13.93
CA LEU A 67 -0.07 -8.90 -15.30
C LEU A 67 0.59 -10.27 -15.53
N GLY A 68 0.72 -11.11 -14.50
CA GLY A 68 1.41 -12.40 -14.58
C GLY A 68 2.89 -12.32 -14.96
N VAL A 69 3.56 -11.19 -14.69
CA VAL A 69 4.97 -11.00 -15.06
C VAL A 69 5.90 -11.48 -13.95
N LYS A 70 7.04 -12.05 -14.37
CA LYS A 70 8.07 -12.47 -13.43
C LYS A 70 8.75 -11.23 -12.80
N LYS A 71 8.66 -11.12 -11.47
CA LYS A 71 9.40 -10.12 -10.70
C LYS A 71 10.91 -10.35 -10.83
N TRP A 72 11.64 -9.34 -11.28
CA TRP A 72 13.11 -9.38 -11.37
C TRP A 72 13.80 -8.89 -10.10
N TRP A 73 13.04 -8.26 -9.21
CA TRP A 73 13.49 -7.82 -7.89
C TRP A 73 13.14 -8.87 -6.82
N THR A 74 13.92 -8.87 -5.74
CA THR A 74 13.66 -9.65 -4.54
C THR A 74 13.40 -8.71 -3.36
N PRO A 75 12.76 -9.19 -2.27
CA PRO A 75 12.62 -8.38 -1.06
C PRO A 75 14.00 -7.94 -0.55
N PRO A 76 14.13 -6.76 0.08
CA PRO A 76 15.41 -6.35 0.67
C PRO A 76 15.94 -7.36 1.69
N PRO A 77 17.26 -7.49 1.90
CA PRO A 77 17.85 -8.50 2.79
C PRO A 77 17.28 -8.51 4.22
N HIS A 78 16.95 -7.32 4.77
CA HIS A 78 16.35 -7.21 6.10
C HIS A 78 14.91 -7.73 6.14
N VAL A 79 14.15 -7.60 5.05
CA VAL A 79 12.81 -8.19 4.91
C VAL A 79 12.93 -9.70 4.77
N GLN A 80 13.87 -10.20 3.96
CA GLN A 80 14.10 -11.64 3.81
C GLN A 80 14.42 -12.29 5.16
N ARG A 81 15.36 -11.72 5.92
CA ARG A 81 15.70 -12.19 7.27
C ARG A 81 14.48 -12.21 8.20
N TYR A 82 13.64 -11.17 8.16
CA TYR A 82 12.41 -11.13 8.95
C TYR A 82 11.47 -12.28 8.56
N LEU A 83 11.25 -12.50 7.26
CA LEU A 83 10.42 -13.60 6.76
C LEU A 83 10.96 -14.96 7.22
N GLU A 84 12.26 -15.20 7.09
CA GLU A 84 12.91 -16.45 7.53
C GLU A 84 12.79 -16.67 9.05
N THR A 85 12.89 -15.61 9.84
CA THR A 85 12.89 -15.70 11.31
C THR A 85 11.49 -15.89 11.88
N TYR A 86 10.48 -15.25 11.29
CA TYR A 86 9.14 -15.12 11.90
C TYR A 86 8.00 -15.71 11.06
N MET A 87 8.23 -15.99 9.77
CA MET A 87 7.22 -16.49 8.84
C MET A 87 7.62 -17.81 8.15
N GLY A 88 8.82 -18.32 8.41
CA GLY A 88 9.36 -19.58 7.91
C GLY A 88 9.18 -20.74 8.87
#